data_AF-A0A1F7VAS7-F1
#
_entry.id   AF-A0A1F7VAS7-F1
#
_cell.length_a   1.000
_cell.length_b   1.000
_cell.length_c   1.000
_cell.angle_alpha   90.00
_cell.angle_beta   90.00
_cell.angle_gamma   90.00
#
_symmetry.space_group_name_H-M   'P 1'
#
loop_
_entity.id
_entity.type
_entity.pdbx_description
1 polymer ?
#
loop_
_entity_poly.entity_id
_entity_poly.type
_entity_poly.pdbx_seq_one_letter_code
_entity_poly.pdbx_strand_id
1 'polypeptide(L)'
;MNKHPKKFLSKFVRQPHIRLFVFLVALFLVLIGAIKYTAERLGHDTAPAPWRENLYQSDLNLKSVYETKTAAIVRKFAAENSSGAAGQRLGAIVKARQDLLDLTVPPEYKDLHLQLVIALTQLEAGYQGDADKLSKGQTMLSEAIKSQAWLKF
;
A
#
# COMPACT_ATOMS: atom_id res chain seq x y z
N MET A 1 59.75 76.74 -41.75
CA MET A 1 58.92 76.87 -40.52
C MET A 1 57.46 76.95 -40.93
N ASN A 2 56.66 75.89 -40.77
CA ASN A 2 55.24 76.01 -40.38
C ASN A 2 54.58 74.63 -40.13
N LYS A 3 54.25 74.44 -38.84
CA LYS A 3 53.03 73.87 -38.22
C LYS A 3 52.53 72.48 -38.63
N HIS A 4 52.99 71.51 -37.83
CA HIS A 4 52.29 70.39 -37.17
C HIS A 4 50.89 69.94 -37.64
N PRO A 5 50.70 68.63 -37.87
CA PRO A 5 49.42 67.95 -37.90
C PRO A 5 49.13 67.24 -36.57
N LYS A 6 48.10 67.66 -35.81
CA LYS A 6 47.65 67.00 -34.56
C LYS A 6 46.19 67.44 -34.30
N LYS A 7 45.16 66.61 -34.10
CA LYS A 7 45.01 65.20 -33.74
C LYS A 7 43.61 64.75 -34.20
N PHE A 8 43.54 63.65 -34.94
CA PHE A 8 42.33 62.86 -35.07
C PHE A 8 42.27 61.85 -33.90
N LEU A 9 41.03 61.53 -33.53
CA LEU A 9 40.58 60.31 -32.85
C LEU A 9 40.59 60.20 -31.32
N SER A 10 39.40 59.74 -30.91
CA SER A 10 39.12 58.83 -29.79
C SER A 10 38.85 59.45 -28.42
N LYS A 11 37.70 60.15 -28.33
CA LYS A 11 36.86 59.94 -27.15
C LYS A 11 36.24 58.54 -27.25
N PHE A 12 37.03 57.51 -26.97
CA PHE A 12 36.51 56.18 -26.70
C PHE A 12 35.77 56.28 -25.36
N VAL A 13 34.46 56.47 -25.47
CA VAL A 13 33.56 56.64 -24.34
C VAL A 13 33.70 55.39 -23.46
N ARG A 14 34.35 55.56 -22.30
CA ARG A 14 34.32 54.59 -21.21
C ARG A 14 32.88 54.54 -20.74
N GLN A 15 32.06 53.65 -21.29
CA GLN A 15 30.69 53.42 -20.80
C GLN A 15 30.76 52.36 -19.68
N PRO A 16 30.78 52.76 -18.40
CA PRO A 16 30.84 51.81 -17.28
C PRO A 16 29.62 50.87 -17.28
N HIS A 17 28.51 51.31 -17.86
CA HIS A 17 27.27 50.54 -17.97
C HIS A 17 27.42 49.28 -18.82
N ILE A 18 28.23 49.31 -19.90
CA ILE A 18 28.46 48.11 -20.73
C ILE A 18 29.27 47.08 -19.95
N ARG A 19 30.29 47.50 -19.20
CA ARG A 19 31.10 46.60 -18.37
C ARG A 19 30.27 45.98 -17.24
N LEU A 20 29.42 46.79 -16.60
CA LEU A 20 28.48 46.32 -15.58
C LEU A 20 27.47 45.33 -16.16
N PHE A 21 26.93 45.61 -17.34
CA PHE A 21 25.99 44.71 -18.03
C PHE A 21 26.64 43.36 -18.37
N VAL A 22 27.84 43.36 -18.95
CA VAL A 22 28.58 42.12 -19.24
C VAL A 22 28.88 41.33 -17.97
N PHE A 23 29.23 42.01 -16.87
CA PHE A 23 29.45 41.38 -15.57
C PHE A 23 28.18 40.73 -15.00
N LEU A 24 27.04 41.42 -15.08
CA LEU A 24 25.75 40.87 -14.63
C LEU A 24 25.31 39.66 -15.46
N VAL A 25 25.52 39.69 -16.78
CA VAL A 25 25.23 38.56 -17.66
C VAL A 25 26.13 37.36 -17.32
N ALA A 26 27.42 37.58 -17.10
CA ALA A 26 28.34 36.52 -16.70
C ALA A 26 27.94 35.91 -15.34
N LEU A 27 27.58 36.75 -14.36
CA LEU A 27 27.10 36.31 -13.05
C LEU A 27 25.82 35.47 -13.17
N PHE A 28 24.89 35.89 -14.02
CA PHE A 28 23.63 35.18 -14.26
C PHE A 28 23.86 33.80 -14.89
N LEU A 29 24.79 33.70 -15.85
CA LEU A 29 25.17 32.42 -16.48
C LEU A 29 25.82 31.47 -15.48
N VAL A 30 26.70 31.97 -14.59
CA VAL A 30 27.28 31.17 -13.50
C VAL A 30 26.19 30.68 -12.54
N LEU A 31 25.21 31.53 -12.22
CA LEU A 31 24.11 31.18 -11.34
C LEU A 31 23.21 30.08 -11.95
N ILE A 32 22.89 30.17 -13.23
CA ILE A 32 22.16 29.12 -13.97
C ILE A 32 22.95 27.82 -13.96
N GLY A 33 24.27 27.87 -14.21
CA GLY A 33 25.14 26.71 -14.16
C GLY A 33 25.18 26.05 -12.77
N ALA A 34 25.27 26.85 -11.72
CA ALA A 34 25.24 26.37 -10.34
C ALA A 34 23.89 25.74 -9.97
N ILE A 35 22.77 26.34 -10.38
CA ILE A 35 21.43 25.79 -10.17
C ILE A 35 21.28 24.45 -10.90
N LYS A 36 21.70 24.36 -12.17
CA LYS A 36 21.67 23.10 -12.93
C LYS A 36 22.53 22.02 -12.28
N TYR A 37 23.77 22.35 -11.92
CA TYR A 37 24.67 21.41 -11.24
C TYR A 37 24.09 20.93 -9.90
N THR A 38 23.45 21.82 -9.15
CA THR A 38 22.83 21.48 -7.86
C THR A 38 21.55 20.66 -8.04
N ALA A 39 20.74 20.96 -9.06
CA ALA A 39 19.53 20.21 -9.40
C ALA A 39 19.84 18.79 -9.92
N GLU A 40 20.86 18.63 -10.77
CA GLU A 40 21.30 17.31 -11.23
C GLU A 40 21.91 16.48 -10.09
N ARG A 41 22.57 17.12 -9.12
CA ARG A 41 23.16 16.44 -7.96
C ARG A 41 22.13 16.11 -6.87
N LEU A 42 21.09 16.92 -6.69
CA LEU A 42 19.98 16.67 -5.74
C LEU A 42 18.86 15.80 -6.34
N GLY A 43 18.75 15.76 -7.67
CA GLY A 43 17.77 14.95 -8.40
C GLY A 43 18.04 13.45 -8.38
N HIS A 44 19.26 13.02 -8.03
CA HIS A 44 19.58 11.60 -7.86
C HIS A 44 19.17 11.00 -6.51
N ASP A 45 18.94 11.83 -5.48
CA ASP A 45 18.58 11.36 -4.13
C ASP A 45 17.11 11.64 -3.75
N THR A 46 16.32 12.19 -4.69
CA THR A 46 14.87 12.40 -4.52
C THR A 46 14.06 11.45 -5.40
N ALA A 47 14.48 10.19 -5.46
CA ALA A 47 13.54 9.12 -5.80
C ALA A 47 12.45 9.09 -4.71
N PRO A 48 11.14 9.11 -5.03
CA PRO A 48 10.12 8.86 -4.03
C PRO A 48 10.42 7.49 -3.42
N ALA A 49 10.72 7.49 -2.12
CA ALA A 49 10.93 6.33 -1.26
C ALA A 49 10.17 5.08 -1.76
N PRO A 50 10.80 4.16 -2.54
CA PRO A 50 10.11 3.02 -3.13
C PRO A 50 9.58 2.03 -2.09
N TRP A 51 9.96 2.21 -0.82
CA TRP A 51 9.51 1.42 0.31
C TRP A 51 8.08 1.76 0.76
N ARG A 52 7.61 3.02 0.64
CA ARG A 52 6.24 3.37 1.06
C ARG A 52 5.18 2.81 0.12
N GLU A 53 5.46 2.84 -1.18
CA GLU A 53 4.54 2.32 -2.20
C GLU A 53 4.51 0.78 -2.20
N ASN A 54 5.67 0.14 -1.95
CA ASN A 54 5.74 -1.32 -1.77
C ASN A 54 5.05 -1.81 -0.49
N LEU A 55 5.13 -1.08 0.63
CA LEU A 55 4.41 -1.45 1.85
C LEU A 55 2.89 -1.37 1.67
N TYR A 56 2.40 -0.31 1.03
CA TYR A 56 0.97 -0.17 0.76
C TYR A 56 0.44 -1.21 -0.24
N GLN A 57 1.21 -1.52 -1.29
CA GLN A 57 0.86 -2.60 -2.22
C GLN A 57 0.92 -3.98 -1.55
N SER A 58 1.88 -4.22 -0.65
CA SER A 58 1.96 -5.45 0.13
C SER A 58 0.75 -5.62 1.06
N ASP A 59 0.33 -4.55 1.74
CA ASP A 59 -0.84 -4.57 2.64
C ASP A 59 -2.15 -4.78 1.87
N LEU A 60 -2.35 -4.08 0.74
CA LEU A 60 -3.52 -4.26 -0.12
C LEU A 60 -3.58 -5.68 -0.70
N ASN A 61 -2.43 -6.24 -1.07
CA ASN A 61 -2.34 -7.61 -1.56
C ASN A 61 -2.69 -8.62 -0.45
N LEU A 62 -2.15 -8.42 0.77
CA LEU A 62 -2.47 -9.26 1.92
C LEU A 62 -3.97 -9.27 2.23
N LYS A 63 -4.61 -8.09 2.21
CA LYS A 63 -6.06 -7.93 2.37
C LYS A 63 -6.85 -8.72 1.32
N SER A 64 -6.57 -8.49 0.03
CA SER A 64 -7.29 -9.17 -1.05
C SER A 64 -7.10 -10.68 -1.03
N VAL A 65 -5.88 -11.15 -0.71
CA VAL A 65 -5.56 -12.56 -0.54
C VAL A 65 -6.34 -13.15 0.63
N TYR A 66 -6.38 -12.47 1.77
CA TYR A 66 -7.13 -12.92 2.95
C TYR A 66 -8.62 -13.03 2.64
N GLU A 67 -9.24 -12.02 2.03
CA GLU A 67 -10.66 -12.04 1.67
C GLU A 67 -10.99 -13.20 0.74
N THR A 68 -10.19 -13.37 -0.32
CA THR A 68 -10.38 -14.44 -1.32
C THR A 68 -10.27 -15.82 -0.70
N LYS A 69 -9.21 -16.06 0.10
CA LYS A 69 -8.99 -17.35 0.76
C LYS A 69 -10.06 -17.65 1.80
N THR A 70 -10.41 -16.67 2.62
CA THR A 70 -11.44 -16.83 3.65
C THR A 70 -12.80 -17.13 3.01
N ALA A 71 -13.19 -16.39 1.96
CA ALA A 71 -14.45 -16.65 1.24
C ALA A 71 -14.47 -18.06 0.61
N ALA A 72 -13.35 -18.51 0.04
CA ALA A 72 -13.24 -19.86 -0.51
C ALA A 72 -13.42 -20.94 0.57
N ILE A 73 -12.81 -20.76 1.75
CA ILE A 73 -12.95 -21.67 2.89
C ILE A 73 -14.41 -21.72 3.36
N VAL A 74 -15.04 -20.56 3.57
CA VAL A 74 -16.43 -20.49 4.06
C VAL A 74 -17.41 -21.11 3.04
N ARG A 75 -17.24 -20.85 1.74
CA ARG A 75 -18.08 -21.46 0.68
C ARG A 75 -17.93 -22.97 0.65
N LYS A 76 -16.69 -23.46 0.72
CA LYS A 76 -16.40 -24.89 0.74
C LYS A 76 -16.99 -25.54 1.99
N PHE A 77 -16.82 -24.92 3.15
CA PHE A 77 -17.46 -25.34 4.39
C PHE A 77 -18.97 -25.44 4.25
N ALA A 78 -19.63 -24.41 3.71
CA ALA A 78 -21.08 -24.41 3.55
C ALA A 78 -21.58 -25.53 2.60
N ALA A 79 -20.83 -25.79 1.53
CA ALA A 79 -21.12 -26.91 0.63
C ALA A 79 -20.94 -28.27 1.32
N GLU A 80 -19.84 -28.47 2.05
CA GLU A 80 -19.53 -29.74 2.74
C GLU A 80 -20.46 -29.98 3.95
N ASN A 81 -20.80 -28.93 4.70
CA ASN A 81 -21.67 -29.01 5.89
C ASN A 81 -23.15 -29.26 5.54
N SER A 82 -23.61 -28.80 4.38
CA SER A 82 -25.00 -28.98 3.94
C SER A 82 -25.29 -30.39 3.39
N SER A 83 -24.25 -31.12 2.98
CA SER A 83 -24.39 -32.30 2.11
C SER A 83 -24.11 -33.65 2.79
N GLY A 84 -23.74 -33.66 4.08
CA GLY A 84 -23.17 -34.86 4.72
C GLY A 84 -23.88 -35.37 5.96
N ALA A 85 -23.52 -36.61 6.34
CA ALA A 85 -23.83 -37.19 7.66
C ALA A 85 -23.06 -36.44 8.78
N ALA A 86 -23.51 -36.58 10.04
CA ALA A 86 -22.95 -35.82 11.18
C ALA A 86 -21.40 -35.89 11.29
N GLY A 87 -20.80 -37.07 11.07
CA GLY A 87 -19.35 -37.22 11.09
C GLY A 87 -18.62 -36.49 9.94
N GLN A 88 -19.25 -36.39 8.77
CA GLN A 88 -18.69 -35.61 7.64
C GLN A 88 -18.78 -34.11 7.92
N ARG A 89 -19.87 -33.65 8.56
CA ARG A 89 -20.01 -32.25 9.00
C ARG A 89 -18.94 -31.88 10.01
N LEU A 90 -18.68 -32.75 10.99
CA LEU A 90 -17.60 -32.55 11.94
C LEU A 90 -16.23 -32.43 11.24
N GLY A 91 -15.94 -33.32 10.28
CA GLY A 91 -14.72 -33.24 9.48
C GLY A 91 -14.60 -31.92 8.70
N ALA A 92 -15.70 -31.45 8.10
CA ALA A 92 -15.74 -30.16 7.39
C ALA A 92 -15.49 -28.98 8.33
N ILE A 93 -16.04 -28.99 9.55
CA ILE A 93 -15.80 -27.95 10.57
C ILE A 93 -14.34 -27.90 10.96
N VAL A 94 -13.75 -29.06 11.31
CA VAL A 94 -12.36 -29.16 11.75
C VAL A 94 -11.42 -28.67 10.65
N LYS A 95 -11.68 -29.10 9.41
CA LYS A 95 -10.90 -28.67 8.24
C LYS A 95 -11.01 -27.17 7.98
N ALA A 96 -12.22 -26.62 7.99
CA ALA A 96 -12.43 -25.19 7.78
C ALA A 96 -11.73 -24.35 8.87
N ARG A 97 -11.74 -24.82 10.12
CA ARG A 97 -11.03 -24.15 11.21
C ARG A 97 -9.52 -24.18 10.99
N GLN A 98 -8.96 -25.33 10.62
CA GLN A 98 -7.53 -25.45 10.36
C GLN A 98 -7.11 -24.56 9.17
N ASP A 99 -7.87 -24.62 8.07
CA ASP A 99 -7.62 -23.79 6.89
C ASP A 99 -7.67 -22.29 7.22
N LEU A 100 -8.54 -21.86 8.16
CA LEU A 100 -8.55 -20.48 8.66
C LEU A 100 -7.29 -20.18 9.49
N LEU A 101 -6.95 -21.03 10.46
CA LEU A 101 -5.79 -20.80 11.34
C LEU A 101 -4.46 -20.69 10.57
N ASP A 102 -4.37 -21.32 9.40
CA ASP A 102 -3.19 -21.26 8.54
C ASP A 102 -3.10 -19.96 7.71
N LEU A 103 -4.11 -19.09 7.75
CA LEU A 103 -4.11 -17.81 7.04
C LEU A 103 -3.28 -16.75 7.76
N THR A 104 -2.53 -15.98 6.98
CA THR A 104 -1.99 -14.70 7.45
C THR A 104 -3.12 -13.66 7.51
N VAL A 105 -3.32 -13.07 8.68
CA VAL A 105 -4.47 -12.21 8.97
C VAL A 105 -4.06 -10.73 8.96
N PRO A 106 -4.65 -9.89 8.07
CA PRO A 106 -4.49 -8.45 8.13
C PRO A 106 -4.98 -7.88 9.47
N PRO A 107 -4.33 -6.85 10.03
CA PRO A 107 -4.72 -6.25 11.31
C PRO A 107 -6.21 -5.88 11.41
N GLU A 108 -6.79 -5.37 10.33
CA GLU A 108 -8.19 -4.95 10.23
C GLU A 108 -9.20 -6.11 10.28
N TYR A 109 -8.76 -7.35 10.04
CA TYR A 109 -9.61 -8.53 10.02
C TYR A 109 -9.41 -9.47 11.20
N LYS A 110 -8.56 -9.12 12.17
CA LYS A 110 -8.29 -9.96 13.35
C LYS A 110 -9.57 -10.34 14.10
N ASP A 111 -10.46 -9.38 14.35
CA ASP A 111 -11.68 -9.65 15.10
C ASP A 111 -12.63 -10.57 14.34
N LEU A 112 -12.81 -10.33 13.04
CA LEU A 112 -13.60 -11.21 12.17
C LEU A 112 -13.00 -12.62 12.13
N HIS A 113 -11.67 -12.72 11.99
CA HIS A 113 -10.97 -13.99 11.95
C HIS A 113 -11.21 -14.80 13.23
N LEU A 114 -11.04 -14.16 14.39
CA LEU A 114 -11.29 -14.77 15.69
C LEU A 114 -12.75 -15.18 15.83
N GLN A 115 -13.71 -14.34 15.41
CA GLN A 115 -15.12 -14.69 15.44
C GLN A 115 -15.43 -15.94 14.61
N LEU A 116 -14.87 -16.06 13.40
CA LEU A 116 -15.03 -17.24 12.55
C LEU A 116 -14.44 -18.50 13.19
N VAL A 117 -13.22 -18.42 13.71
CA VAL A 117 -12.55 -19.55 14.38
C VAL A 117 -13.30 -19.98 15.64
N ILE A 118 -13.78 -19.03 16.45
CA ILE A 118 -14.58 -19.31 17.64
C ILE A 118 -15.91 -19.95 17.22
N ALA A 119 -16.61 -19.41 16.23
CA ALA A 119 -17.86 -19.97 15.74
C ALA A 119 -17.71 -21.43 15.28
N LEU A 120 -16.66 -21.74 14.52
CA LEU A 120 -16.35 -23.12 14.10
C LEU A 120 -16.00 -24.03 15.29
N THR A 121 -15.29 -23.51 16.30
CA THR A 121 -14.96 -24.28 17.51
C THR A 121 -16.23 -24.59 18.34
N GLN A 122 -17.17 -23.65 18.42
CA GLN A 122 -18.47 -23.89 19.06
C GLN A 122 -19.29 -24.93 18.28
N LEU A 123 -19.29 -24.85 16.94
CA LEU A 123 -19.94 -25.85 16.11
C LEU A 123 -19.34 -27.24 16.32
N GLU A 124 -18.01 -27.36 16.35
CA GLU A 124 -17.34 -28.65 16.60
C GLU A 124 -17.78 -29.25 17.94
N ALA A 125 -17.71 -28.48 19.02
CA ALA A 125 -18.15 -28.92 20.33
C ALA A 125 -19.64 -29.31 20.33
N GLY A 126 -20.46 -28.59 19.56
CA GLY A 126 -21.87 -28.91 19.38
C GLY A 126 -22.12 -30.24 18.69
N TYR A 127 -21.36 -30.55 17.64
CA TYR A 127 -21.42 -31.84 16.98
C TYR A 127 -20.81 -32.99 17.80
N GLN A 128 -20.02 -32.68 18.83
CA GLN A 128 -19.50 -33.65 19.80
C GLN A 128 -20.46 -33.90 20.98
N GLY A 129 -21.59 -33.20 21.06
CA GLY A 129 -22.65 -33.46 22.04
C GLY A 129 -23.11 -32.26 22.87
N ASP A 130 -22.53 -31.07 22.68
CA ASP A 130 -22.89 -29.85 23.43
C ASP A 130 -23.92 -28.99 22.65
N ALA A 131 -25.20 -29.34 22.75
CA ALA A 131 -26.27 -28.74 21.95
C ALA A 131 -26.34 -27.19 22.06
N ASP A 132 -26.01 -26.62 23.22
CA ASP A 132 -26.00 -25.17 23.43
C ASP A 132 -24.94 -24.49 22.57
N LYS A 133 -23.77 -25.13 22.44
CA LYS A 133 -22.69 -24.64 21.58
C LYS A 133 -23.00 -24.77 20.10
N LEU A 134 -23.79 -25.76 19.70
CA LEU A 134 -24.21 -25.88 18.30
C LEU A 134 -25.01 -24.65 17.86
N SER A 135 -26.04 -24.29 18.62
CA SER A 135 -26.89 -23.12 18.32
C SER A 135 -26.10 -21.81 18.37
N LYS A 136 -25.24 -21.67 19.40
CA LYS A 136 -24.36 -20.50 19.53
C LYS A 136 -23.39 -20.37 18.37
N GLY A 137 -22.74 -21.46 17.97
CA GLY A 137 -21.82 -21.50 16.85
C GLY A 137 -22.49 -21.15 15.52
N GLN A 138 -23.71 -21.64 15.27
CA GLN A 138 -24.47 -21.29 14.07
C GLN A 138 -24.82 -19.79 14.02
N THR A 139 -25.26 -19.24 15.16
CA THR A 139 -25.58 -17.81 15.26
C THR A 139 -24.34 -16.95 15.01
N MET A 140 -23.24 -17.24 15.72
CA MET A 140 -21.98 -16.50 15.56
C MET A 140 -21.44 -16.58 14.13
N LEU A 141 -21.50 -17.76 13.50
CA LEU A 141 -21.07 -17.92 12.11
C LEU A 141 -21.94 -17.10 11.15
N SER A 142 -23.25 -17.11 11.34
CA SER A 142 -24.20 -16.33 10.54
C SER A 142 -23.95 -14.83 10.68
N GLU A 143 -23.72 -14.34 11.89
CA GLU A 143 -23.39 -12.94 12.17
C GLU A 143 -22.06 -12.53 11.52
N ALA A 144 -21.01 -13.34 11.67
CA ALA A 144 -19.71 -13.10 11.05
C ALA A 144 -19.82 -13.01 9.52
N ILE A 145 -20.54 -13.94 8.88
CA ILE A 145 -20.78 -13.91 7.43
C ILE A 145 -21.58 -12.67 7.01
N LYS A 146 -22.59 -12.28 7.78
CA LYS A 146 -23.42 -11.11 7.47
C LYS A 146 -22.68 -9.79 7.63
N SER A 147 -21.71 -9.73 8.55
CA SER A 147 -20.91 -8.53 8.84
C SER A 147 -20.05 -8.06 7.66
N GLN A 148 -19.72 -8.95 6.73
CA GLN A 148 -18.90 -8.64 5.56
C GLN A 148 -19.58 -9.05 4.27
N ALA A 149 -19.74 -8.11 3.33
CA ALA A 149 -20.42 -8.37 2.06
C ALA A 149 -19.70 -9.43 1.21
N TRP A 150 -18.37 -9.46 1.24
CA TRP A 150 -17.54 -10.38 0.45
C TRP A 150 -17.58 -11.84 0.95
N LEU A 151 -18.09 -12.07 2.16
CA LEU A 151 -18.32 -13.42 2.70
C LEU A 151 -19.69 -14.00 2.32
N LYS A 152 -20.59 -13.21 1.73
CA LYS A 152 -21.90 -13.70 1.30
C LYS A 152 -21.74 -14.53 0.03
N PHE A 153 -22.43 -15.66 -0.02
CA PHE A 153 -22.45 -16.60 -1.15
C PHE A 153 -23.84 -17.21 -1.30
#